data_AF-A0A4U0VR65-F1
#
_entry.id   AF-A0A4U0VR65-F1
#
_cell.length_a   1.000
_cell.length_b   1.000
_cell.length_c   1.000
_cell.angle_alpha   90.00
_cell.angle_beta   90.00
_cell.angle_gamma   90.00
#
_symmetry.space_group_name_H-M   'P 1'
#
loop_
_entity.id
_entity.type
_entity.pdbx_description
1 polymer ?
#
loop_
_entity_poly.entity_id
_entity_poly.type
_entity_poly.pdbx_seq_one_letter_code
_entity_poly.pdbx_strand_id
1 'polypeptide(L)'
;MPLKARIMNPRFGAQRQLSTEADIPRELPGDEPDDVLFNTIYGVRTIELNRPKKLNSLNGSMIRKILPRLKEWEKSQLANVIVMKGAGRALCAGGDVAALAQQNQEGTEGQQKSKDYFALEYKLDHLIATYSKPY
;
A
#
# COMPACT_ATOMS: atom_id res chain seq x y z
N MET A 1 -18.43 -36.55 3.93
CA MET A 1 -18.24 -35.20 3.37
C MET A 1 -18.25 -34.20 4.51
N PRO A 2 -17.20 -33.38 4.76
CA PRO A 2 -17.27 -32.40 5.83
C PRO A 2 -17.98 -31.13 5.32
N LEU A 3 -18.95 -30.66 6.09
CA LEU A 3 -19.69 -29.42 5.87
C LEU A 3 -18.74 -28.23 6.05
N LYS A 4 -18.43 -27.49 4.97
CA LYS A 4 -17.77 -26.18 5.05
C LYS A 4 -18.78 -25.17 5.59
N ALA A 5 -18.67 -24.80 6.87
CA ALA A 5 -19.38 -23.64 7.39
C ALA A 5 -18.87 -22.37 6.68
N ARG A 6 -19.70 -21.79 5.80
CA ARG A 6 -19.47 -20.44 5.27
C ARG A 6 -19.81 -19.45 6.37
N ILE A 7 -18.80 -18.91 7.05
CA ILE A 7 -18.98 -17.75 7.92
C ILE A 7 -19.12 -16.53 7.00
N MET A 8 -20.34 -16.22 6.60
CA MET A 8 -20.67 -14.93 5.98
C MET A 8 -21.08 -13.98 7.10
N ASN A 9 -20.13 -13.21 7.63
CA ASN A 9 -20.44 -12.13 8.56
C ASN A 9 -20.93 -10.92 7.75
N PRO A 10 -22.21 -10.50 7.85
CA PRO A 10 -22.77 -9.42 7.04
C PRO A 10 -22.15 -8.05 7.33
N ARG A 11 -21.34 -7.90 8.40
CA ARG A 11 -20.59 -6.67 8.67
C ARG A 11 -19.51 -6.35 7.63
N PHE A 12 -19.10 -7.30 6.78
CA PHE A 12 -18.17 -7.03 5.67
C PHE A 12 -18.86 -6.54 4.39
N GLY A 13 -20.19 -6.35 4.39
CA GLY A 13 -20.98 -6.04 3.20
C GLY A 13 -21.28 -4.55 2.95
N ALA A 14 -20.67 -3.62 3.69
CA ALA A 14 -20.87 -2.19 3.41
C ALA A 14 -19.98 -1.76 2.24
N GLN A 15 -20.52 -1.84 1.02
CA GLN A 15 -19.85 -1.35 -0.19
C GLN A 15 -19.84 0.18 -0.18
N ARG A 16 -18.83 0.77 0.45
CA ARG A 16 -18.61 2.23 0.41
C ARG A 16 -17.97 2.55 -0.93
N GLN A 17 -18.73 3.17 -1.82
CA GLN A 17 -18.25 3.60 -3.13
C GLN A 17 -17.27 4.77 -2.96
N LEU A 18 -16.10 4.64 -3.59
CA LEU A 18 -15.21 5.76 -3.87
C LEU A 18 -15.96 6.77 -4.74
N SER A 19 -16.00 8.04 -4.34
CA SER A 19 -16.58 9.12 -5.15
C SER A 19 -15.72 9.50 -6.36
N THR A 20 -14.52 8.92 -6.49
CA THR A 20 -13.59 9.16 -7.60
C THR A 20 -12.78 7.90 -7.88
N GLU A 21 -12.66 7.50 -9.14
CA GLU A 21 -11.66 6.50 -9.52
C GLU A 21 -10.28 7.05 -9.15
N ALA A 22 -9.59 6.37 -8.24
CA ALA A 22 -8.20 6.71 -7.93
C ALA A 22 -7.36 6.34 -9.15
N ASP A 23 -6.80 7.35 -9.82
CA ASP A 23 -5.79 7.14 -10.87
C ASP A 23 -4.70 6.22 -10.33
N ILE A 24 -4.43 5.13 -11.05
CA ILE A 24 -3.49 4.09 -10.62
C ILE A 24 -2.09 4.64 -10.90
N PRO A 25 -1.29 4.95 -9.87
CA PRO A 25 0.00 5.54 -10.09
C PRO A 25 0.94 4.53 -10.79
N ARG A 26 1.85 5.05 -11.61
CA ARG A 26 2.93 4.27 -12.21
C ARG A 26 4.23 4.56 -11.49
N GLU A 27 5.12 3.58 -11.46
CA GLU A 27 6.50 3.75 -11.00
C GLU A 27 7.20 4.86 -11.81
N LEU A 28 8.03 5.65 -11.13
CA LEU A 28 8.75 6.78 -11.71
C LEU A 28 10.24 6.46 -11.88
N PRO A 29 10.95 7.17 -12.80
CA PRO A 29 12.40 7.13 -12.83
C PRO A 29 12.99 7.52 -11.46
N GLY A 30 13.83 6.65 -10.89
CA GLY A 30 14.42 6.84 -9.56
C GLY A 30 13.74 6.05 -8.43
N ASP A 31 12.65 5.34 -8.71
CA ASP A 31 12.06 4.39 -7.77
C ASP A 31 13.01 3.20 -7.52
N GLU A 32 13.20 2.85 -6.25
CA GLU A 32 14.06 1.72 -5.85
C GLU A 32 13.36 0.41 -6.26
N PRO A 33 13.99 -0.52 -7.01
CA PRO A 33 13.28 -1.68 -7.56
C PRO A 33 12.75 -2.65 -6.50
N ASP A 34 13.51 -2.83 -5.41
CA ASP A 34 13.25 -3.84 -4.39
C ASP A 34 12.79 -3.25 -3.05
N ASP A 35 12.28 -2.01 -3.00
CA ASP A 35 11.80 -1.39 -1.76
C ASP A 35 10.48 -1.96 -1.24
N VAL A 36 9.76 -2.70 -2.09
CA VAL A 36 8.60 -3.53 -1.74
C VAL A 36 8.71 -4.86 -2.46
N LEU A 37 8.63 -5.96 -1.71
CA LEU A 37 8.58 -7.32 -2.26
C LEU A 37 7.16 -7.87 -2.15
N PHE A 38 6.71 -8.56 -3.19
CA PHE A 38 5.40 -9.20 -3.22
C PHE A 38 5.54 -10.71 -3.26
N ASN A 39 4.72 -11.42 -2.50
CA ASN A 39 4.69 -12.88 -2.52
C ASN A 39 3.25 -13.41 -2.60
N THR A 40 3.09 -14.56 -3.25
CA THR A 40 1.79 -15.23 -3.45
C THR A 40 1.89 -16.67 -2.97
N ILE A 41 1.10 -17.01 -1.96
CA ILE A 41 1.01 -18.38 -1.44
C ILE A 41 -0.48 -18.76 -1.38
N TYR A 42 -0.92 -19.60 -2.31
CA TYR A 42 -2.33 -19.97 -2.46
C TYR A 42 -3.24 -18.73 -2.52
N GLY A 43 -4.16 -18.59 -1.55
CA GLY A 43 -5.06 -17.46 -1.39
C GLY A 43 -4.44 -16.21 -0.74
N VAL A 44 -3.20 -16.28 -0.25
CA VAL A 44 -2.56 -15.19 0.49
C VAL A 44 -1.72 -14.34 -0.45
N ARG A 45 -1.81 -13.02 -0.30
CA ARG A 45 -0.94 -12.04 -0.96
C ARG A 45 -0.17 -11.28 0.11
N THR A 46 1.15 -11.31 0.03
CA THR A 46 2.02 -10.65 1.02
C THR A 46 2.66 -9.43 0.39
N ILE A 47 2.67 -8.33 1.15
CA ILE A 47 3.40 -7.09 0.88
C ILE A 47 4.50 -7.01 1.93
N GLU A 48 5.75 -7.05 1.51
CA GLU A 48 6.92 -6.90 2.37
C GLU A 48 7.60 -5.56 2.11
N LEU A 49 7.56 -4.67 3.11
CA LEU A 49 8.30 -3.41 3.05
C LEU A 49 9.80 -3.71 3.25
N ASN A 50 10.62 -3.42 2.25
CA ASN A 50 12.01 -3.89 2.19
C ASN A 50 13.01 -2.72 2.17
N ARG A 51 12.97 -1.89 3.22
CA ARG A 51 13.97 -0.84 3.48
C ARG A 51 14.51 -0.96 4.91
N PRO A 52 15.10 -2.12 5.30
CA PRO A 52 15.44 -2.40 6.70
C PRO A 52 16.45 -1.39 7.28
N LYS A 53 17.34 -0.83 6.45
CA LYS A 53 18.30 0.22 6.84
C LYS A 53 17.61 1.52 7.30
N LYS A 54 16.39 1.78 6.82
CA LYS A 54 15.52 2.90 7.20
C LYS A 54 14.32 2.44 8.04
N LEU A 55 14.39 1.28 8.69
CA LEU A 55 13.30 0.72 9.49
C LEU A 55 11.97 0.66 8.73
N ASN A 56 12.04 0.43 7.42
CA ASN A 56 10.91 0.37 6.52
C ASN A 56 10.06 1.64 6.49
N SER A 57 10.65 2.82 6.71
CA SER A 57 9.95 4.08 6.52
C SER A 57 9.42 4.22 5.09
N LEU A 58 8.14 4.56 4.98
CA LEU A 58 7.38 4.60 3.74
C LEU A 58 7.82 5.79 2.87
N ASN A 59 8.03 5.56 1.57
CA ASN A 59 8.34 6.62 0.61
C ASN A 59 7.36 6.55 -0.59
N GLY A 60 7.45 7.54 -1.48
CA GLY A 60 6.59 7.58 -2.67
C GLY A 60 6.76 6.38 -3.61
N SER A 61 7.98 5.85 -3.74
CA SER A 61 8.29 4.68 -4.57
C SER A 61 7.53 3.44 -4.09
N MET A 62 7.53 3.17 -2.79
CA MET A 62 6.80 2.05 -2.20
C MET A 62 5.29 2.20 -2.41
N ILE A 63 4.73 3.40 -2.19
CA ILE A 63 3.29 3.65 -2.36
C ILE A 63 2.86 3.41 -3.82
N ARG A 64 3.67 3.86 -4.79
CA ARG A 64 3.43 3.62 -6.23
C ARG A 64 3.44 2.15 -6.62
N LYS A 65 4.15 1.29 -5.89
CA LYS A 65 4.12 -0.16 -6.09
C LYS A 65 2.94 -0.84 -5.39
N ILE A 66 2.59 -0.40 -4.18
CA ILE A 66 1.54 -1.04 -3.37
C ILE A 66 0.14 -0.77 -3.93
N LEU A 67 -0.15 0.49 -4.28
CA LEU A 67 -1.48 0.91 -4.75
C LEU A 67 -2.00 0.07 -5.95
N PRO A 68 -1.23 -0.10 -7.05
CA PRO A 68 -1.67 -0.91 -8.18
C PRO A 68 -1.90 -2.38 -7.80
N ARG A 69 -1.06 -2.96 -6.93
CA ARG A 69 -1.20 -4.36 -6.50
C ARG A 69 -2.43 -4.61 -5.66
N LEU A 70 -2.76 -3.70 -4.75
CA LEU A 70 -4.02 -3.77 -4.03
C LEU A 70 -5.21 -3.69 -4.99
N LYS A 71 -5.19 -2.78 -5.97
CA LYS A 71 -6.27 -2.69 -6.97
C LYS A 71 -6.39 -3.93 -7.86
N GLU A 72 -5.27 -4.55 -8.23
CA GLU A 72 -5.24 -5.81 -8.97
C GLU A 72 -5.82 -6.96 -8.13
N TRP A 73 -5.38 -7.09 -6.88
CA TRP A 73 -5.80 -8.17 -6.00
C TRP A 73 -7.23 -8.03 -5.53
N GLU A 74 -7.75 -6.80 -5.37
CA GLU A 74 -9.15 -6.53 -5.10
C GLU A 74 -10.08 -7.21 -6.12
N LYS A 75 -9.69 -7.20 -7.40
CA LYS A 75 -10.45 -7.82 -8.51
C LYS A 75 -10.25 -9.33 -8.64
N SER A 76 -9.20 -9.89 -8.04
CA SER A 76 -8.80 -11.30 -8.24
C SER A 76 -9.56 -12.27 -7.33
N GLN A 77 -10.20 -13.30 -7.88
CA GLN A 77 -10.82 -14.37 -7.07
C GLN A 77 -9.82 -15.30 -6.39
N LEU A 78 -8.52 -15.19 -6.72
CA LEU A 78 -7.45 -15.98 -6.12
C LEU A 78 -6.77 -15.28 -4.94
N ALA A 79 -7.03 -14.00 -4.71
CA ALA A 79 -6.51 -13.24 -3.59
C ALA A 79 -7.60 -13.16 -2.51
N ASN A 80 -7.44 -13.94 -1.44
CA ASN A 80 -8.42 -14.10 -0.37
C ASN A 80 -8.07 -13.28 0.87
N VAL A 81 -6.77 -13.11 1.16
CA VAL A 81 -6.25 -12.37 2.31
C VAL A 81 -4.99 -11.61 1.90
N ILE A 82 -4.89 -10.35 2.33
CA ILE A 82 -3.67 -9.55 2.21
C ILE A 82 -2.92 -9.58 3.54
N VAL A 83 -1.59 -9.62 3.50
CA VAL A 83 -0.73 -9.55 4.68
C VAL A 83 0.35 -8.53 4.42
N MET A 84 0.46 -7.52 5.29
CA MET A 84 1.58 -6.58 5.27
C MET A 84 2.60 -6.96 6.34
N LYS A 85 3.89 -6.98 5.97
CA LYS A 85 5.01 -7.17 6.89
C LYS A 85 6.17 -6.25 6.51
N GLY A 86 7.10 -6.07 7.44
CA GLY A 86 8.36 -5.37 7.20
C GLY A 86 9.53 -6.34 7.21
N ALA A 87 10.54 -6.07 6.39
CA ALA A 87 11.81 -6.77 6.42
C ALA A 87 12.61 -6.38 7.69
N GLY A 88 13.25 -7.36 8.32
CA GLY A 88 14.08 -7.12 9.51
C GLY A 88 13.28 -6.79 10.77
N ARG A 89 13.72 -5.77 11.52
CA ARG A 89 13.30 -5.56 12.92
C ARG A 89 12.04 -4.71 13.14
N ALA A 90 11.53 -4.06 12.11
CA ALA A 90 10.40 -3.13 12.21
C ALA A 90 9.38 -3.39 11.11
N LEU A 91 8.09 -3.16 11.38
CA LEU A 91 7.07 -3.18 10.33
C LEU A 91 7.25 -1.99 9.38
N CYS A 92 7.04 -0.78 9.92
CA CYS A 92 7.16 0.52 9.24
C CYS A 92 7.38 1.59 10.30
N ALA A 93 8.43 2.40 10.17
CA ALA A 93 8.74 3.50 11.10
C ALA A 93 8.26 4.86 10.56
N GLY A 94 6.99 4.93 10.15
CA GLY A 94 6.35 6.14 9.59
C GLY A 94 6.76 6.47 8.16
N GLY A 95 6.38 7.64 7.67
CA GLY A 95 6.83 8.17 6.38
C GLY A 95 8.30 8.63 6.42
N ASP A 96 8.97 8.71 5.26
CA ASP A 96 10.33 9.22 5.09
C ASP A 96 10.36 10.76 5.20
N VAL A 97 9.84 11.30 6.31
CA VAL A 97 9.61 12.75 6.54
C VAL A 97 10.91 13.55 6.51
N ALA A 98 12.04 12.93 6.86
CA ALA A 98 13.36 13.57 6.73
C ALA A 98 13.67 13.92 5.26
N ALA A 99 13.31 13.06 4.31
CA ALA A 99 13.46 13.34 2.88
C ALA A 99 12.52 14.49 2.43
N LEU A 100 11.28 14.52 2.92
CA LEU A 100 10.34 15.60 2.62
C LEU A 100 10.81 16.95 3.19
N ALA A 101 11.40 16.95 4.38
CA ALA A 101 11.96 18.14 4.99
C ALA A 101 13.12 18.72 4.16
N GLN A 102 13.97 17.85 3.58
CA GLN A 102 15.02 18.27 2.65
C GLN A 102 14.44 18.83 1.36
N GLN A 103 13.46 18.14 0.76
CA GLN A 103 12.76 18.62 -0.45
C GLN A 103 12.13 20.00 -0.22
N ASN A 104 11.50 20.23 0.93
CA ASN A 104 10.87 21.52 1.24
C ASN A 104 11.86 22.70 1.26
N GLN A 105 13.17 22.46 1.38
CA GLN A 105 14.21 23.49 1.28
C GLN A 105 14.49 23.91 -0.18
N GLU A 106 14.05 23.14 -1.18
CA GLU A 106 14.17 23.44 -2.62
C GLU A 106 13.12 24.47 -3.10
N GLY A 107 12.37 25.09 -2.19
CA GLY A 107 11.34 26.08 -2.53
C GLY A 107 10.02 25.45 -2.98
N THR A 108 9.30 26.14 -3.87
CA THR A 108 7.93 25.76 -4.27
C THR A 108 7.87 24.39 -4.98
N GLU A 109 8.88 24.04 -5.76
CA GLU A 109 8.94 22.75 -6.46
C GLU A 109 9.08 21.59 -5.46
N GLY A 110 9.97 21.72 -4.49
CA GLY A 110 10.15 20.70 -3.46
C GLY A 110 8.95 20.56 -2.52
N GLN A 111 8.28 21.68 -2.19
CA GLN A 111 7.00 21.64 -1.47
C GLN A 111 5.90 20.94 -2.26
N GLN A 112 5.90 21.06 -3.60
CA GLN A 112 4.97 20.32 -4.45
C GLN A 112 5.24 18.81 -4.37
N LYS A 113 6.50 18.38 -4.44
CA LYS A 113 6.89 16.96 -4.26
C LYS A 113 6.38 16.38 -2.92
N SER A 114 6.48 17.16 -1.84
CA SER A 114 5.93 16.77 -0.53
C SER A 114 4.41 16.65 -0.53
N LYS A 115 3.68 17.57 -1.17
CA LYS A 115 2.21 17.47 -1.31
C LYS A 115 1.82 16.24 -2.12
N ASP A 116 2.54 15.96 -3.20
CA ASP A 116 2.28 14.80 -4.06
C ASP A 116 2.51 13.49 -3.29
N TYR A 117 3.53 13.43 -2.43
CA TYR A 117 3.73 12.30 -1.51
C TYR A 117 2.51 12.08 -0.60
N PHE A 118 2.06 13.11 0.11
CA PHE A 118 0.91 12.98 1.03
C PHE A 118 -0.38 12.64 0.30
N ALA A 119 -0.57 13.17 -0.92
CA ALA A 119 -1.72 12.81 -1.75
C ALA A 119 -1.71 11.32 -2.13
N LEU A 120 -0.54 10.74 -2.41
CA LEU A 120 -0.39 9.30 -2.65
C LEU A 120 -0.60 8.47 -1.38
N GLU A 121 0.00 8.90 -0.26
CA GLU A 121 -0.13 8.23 1.04
C GLU A 121 -1.60 8.14 1.47
N TYR A 122 -2.34 9.25 1.45
CA TYR A 122 -3.76 9.25 1.82
C TYR A 122 -4.65 8.44 0.87
N LYS A 123 -4.29 8.33 -0.42
CA LYS A 123 -4.98 7.42 -1.35
C LYS A 123 -4.77 5.96 -0.94
N LEU A 124 -3.55 5.59 -0.53
CA LEU A 124 -3.24 4.24 -0.07
C LEU A 124 -3.96 3.92 1.24
N ASP A 125 -3.88 4.81 2.24
CA ASP A 125 -4.54 4.62 3.52
C ASP A 125 -6.06 4.48 3.35
N HIS A 126 -6.66 5.32 2.52
CA HIS A 126 -8.08 5.22 2.22
C HIS A 126 -8.44 3.90 1.52
N LEU A 127 -7.61 3.45 0.57
CA LEU A 127 -7.81 2.15 -0.09
C LEU A 127 -7.75 1.00 0.91
N ILE A 128 -6.78 0.99 1.82
CA ILE A 128 -6.65 -0.04 2.87
C ILE A 128 -7.86 0.02 3.81
N ALA A 129 -8.26 1.21 4.27
CA ALA A 129 -9.37 1.39 5.19
C ALA A 129 -10.73 0.99 4.61
N THR A 130 -10.88 1.02 3.29
CA THR A 130 -12.11 0.68 2.56
C THR A 130 -12.00 -0.62 1.76
N TYR A 131 -10.93 -1.39 1.98
CA TYR A 131 -10.61 -2.54 1.17
C TYR A 131 -11.67 -3.65 1.31
N SER A 132 -12.07 -4.25 0.19
CA SER A 132 -13.17 -5.22 0.14
C SER A 132 -12.80 -6.63 0.64
N LYS A 133 -11.54 -6.84 1.06
CA LYS A 133 -10.99 -8.14 1.47
C LYS A 133 -10.27 -8.03 2.81
N PRO A 134 -10.14 -9.13 3.57
CA PRO A 134 -9.33 -9.15 4.78
C PRO A 134 -7.89 -8.67 4.52
N TYR A 135 -7.46 -7.74 5.35
CA TYR A 135 -6.15 -7.10 5.36
C TYR A 135 -5.52 -7.22 6.75
#